data_AF-A0A357XR90-F1
#
_entry.id   AF-A0A357XR90-F1
#
_cell.length_a   1.000
_cell.length_b   1.000
_cell.length_c   1.000
_cell.angle_alpha   90.00
_cell.angle_beta   90.00
_cell.angle_gamma   90.00
#
_symmetry.space_group_name_H-M   'P 1'
#
loop_
_entity.id
_entity.type
_entity.pdbx_description
1 polymer ?
#
loop_
_entity_poly.entity_id
_entity_poly.type
_entity_poly.pdbx_seq_one_letter_code
_entity_poly.pdbx_strand_id
1 'polypeptide(L)'
;PTVAEIKAMQTKLEKLTKPLPKVYAAYYGEDWKTQGDWVGRYGRQYAVMCGANAPFDHNFQYNEDFFKVRGFIGPNRTDGDTIRRWVHWIKTDNPRSLYTPLAAYRRQSEWDDHGEAYSMMMDGPDLWYVLDVKNPGVYRLDMYFMNKDGHDGHNRHRDYMIEIYKSPTKQRWSDGLDWQIFSELAEHQVLRSPPLAKSRIRDFWGGVHKQFVVKGPEYYFVKIRKNYSFNTIVSLVALDRILGEETLHDRLGLSPWMGKVRCNPPEIPEHYTAQKATQARNLWLKSHEIADKQGQVGVYRKAQLTALRTARAPGYWQVSERRLYRALLWHLNQWPVEQRKTWEADMAEAWRQFGVRDPKYVKARDDFLVEIANRKSKPPSIWPSDTHDGANGIRIKIPEFKPVPKAWKRKPN
;
A
#
# COMPACT_ATOMS: atom_id res chain seq x y z
N PRO A 1 1.81 15.40 -27.73
CA PRO A 1 0.40 15.51 -28.15
C PRO A 1 0.09 16.89 -28.72
N THR A 2 -0.70 16.96 -29.78
CA THR A 2 -1.23 18.21 -30.34
C THR A 2 -2.45 18.68 -29.55
N VAL A 3 -2.84 19.96 -29.71
CA VAL A 3 -4.07 20.49 -29.10
C VAL A 3 -5.31 19.73 -29.58
N ALA A 4 -5.34 19.34 -30.86
CA ALA A 4 -6.45 18.57 -31.44
C ALA A 4 -6.58 17.18 -30.79
N GLU A 5 -5.47 16.47 -30.57
CA GLU A 5 -5.45 15.17 -29.89
C GLU A 5 -5.97 15.27 -28.44
N ILE A 6 -5.63 16.36 -27.73
CA ILE A 6 -6.08 16.58 -26.36
C ILE A 6 -7.59 16.83 -26.32
N LYS A 7 -8.10 17.67 -27.21
CA LYS A 7 -9.54 17.92 -27.32
C LYS A 7 -10.31 16.64 -27.66
N ALA A 8 -9.81 15.84 -28.62
CA ALA A 8 -10.41 14.55 -28.95
C ALA A 8 -10.46 13.61 -27.72
N MET A 9 -9.43 13.64 -26.88
CA MET A 9 -9.42 12.89 -25.62
C MET A 9 -10.45 13.42 -24.63
N GLN A 10 -10.55 14.75 -24.44
CA GLN A 10 -11.57 15.36 -23.59
C GLN A 10 -12.98 14.96 -24.02
N THR A 11 -13.28 15.03 -25.33
CA THR A 11 -14.57 14.58 -25.90
C THR A 11 -14.82 13.09 -25.65
N LYS A 12 -13.78 12.26 -25.65
CA LYS A 12 -13.93 10.84 -25.28
C LYS A 12 -14.29 10.67 -23.80
N LEU A 13 -13.73 11.49 -22.90
CA LEU A 13 -14.07 11.45 -21.48
C LEU A 13 -15.51 11.93 -21.24
N GLU A 14 -15.97 12.94 -21.97
CA GLU A 14 -17.36 13.46 -21.87
C GLU A 14 -18.43 12.42 -22.24
N LYS A 15 -18.09 11.45 -23.09
CA LYS A 15 -18.97 10.33 -23.43
C LYS A 15 -19.13 9.31 -22.30
N LEU A 16 -18.30 9.38 -21.25
CA LEU A 16 -18.43 8.50 -20.08
C LEU A 16 -19.46 9.08 -19.10
N THR A 17 -20.71 8.68 -19.30
CA THR A 17 -21.84 9.19 -18.50
C THR A 17 -22.35 8.21 -17.46
N LYS A 18 -22.13 6.90 -17.69
CA LYS A 18 -22.71 5.85 -16.85
C LYS A 18 -22.03 5.81 -15.46
N PRO A 19 -22.77 5.90 -14.34
CA PRO A 19 -22.18 5.91 -13.01
C PRO A 19 -21.62 4.54 -12.62
N LEU A 20 -20.58 4.51 -11.78
CA LEU A 20 -20.03 3.27 -11.24
C LEU A 20 -21.13 2.41 -10.56
N PRO A 21 -21.11 1.08 -10.76
CA PRO A 21 -22.03 0.18 -10.07
C PRO A 21 -21.86 0.28 -8.55
N LYS A 22 -22.80 -0.27 -7.78
CA LYS A 22 -22.75 -0.25 -6.30
C LYS A 22 -21.49 -0.96 -5.79
N VAL A 23 -21.26 -2.17 -6.30
CA VAL A 23 -20.02 -2.93 -6.07
C VAL A 23 -19.13 -2.73 -7.28
N TYR A 24 -17.95 -2.19 -7.05
CA TYR A 24 -17.01 -1.91 -8.12
C TYR A 24 -15.59 -2.20 -7.67
N ALA A 25 -14.84 -2.91 -8.50
CA ALA A 25 -13.39 -2.89 -8.47
C ALA A 25 -12.85 -2.92 -9.90
N ALA A 26 -11.69 -2.32 -10.14
CA ALA A 26 -11.02 -2.36 -11.44
C ALA A 26 -9.52 -2.13 -11.29
N TYR A 27 -8.71 -2.73 -12.17
CA TYR A 27 -7.26 -2.54 -12.18
C TYR A 27 -6.90 -1.13 -12.64
N TYR A 28 -6.32 -0.34 -11.75
CA TYR A 28 -6.03 1.07 -11.96
C TYR A 28 -4.69 1.32 -12.66
N GLY A 29 -3.72 0.45 -12.42
CA GLY A 29 -2.39 0.57 -13.00
C GLY A 29 -1.31 0.08 -12.04
N GLU A 30 -0.08 0.40 -12.39
CA GLU A 30 1.09 0.05 -11.60
C GLU A 30 2.10 1.18 -11.57
N ASP A 31 2.88 1.22 -10.50
CA ASP A 31 3.94 2.19 -10.31
C ASP A 31 5.23 1.48 -9.86
N TRP A 32 6.13 1.35 -10.82
CA TRP A 32 7.48 0.81 -10.68
C TRP A 32 8.51 1.86 -10.25
N LYS A 33 8.13 3.14 -10.25
CA LYS A 33 9.06 4.24 -10.02
C LYS A 33 9.10 4.62 -8.56
N THR A 34 7.97 4.62 -7.84
CA THR A 34 7.95 5.06 -6.44
C THR A 34 8.81 4.24 -5.52
N GLN A 35 9.02 2.95 -5.81
CA GLN A 35 9.76 2.03 -4.93
C GLN A 35 9.17 2.09 -3.51
N GLY A 36 9.98 2.11 -2.45
CA GLY A 36 9.50 2.11 -1.07
C GLY A 36 9.01 3.48 -0.54
N ASP A 37 8.95 4.53 -1.37
CA ASP A 37 8.61 5.91 -0.99
C ASP A 37 7.09 6.13 -0.93
N TRP A 38 6.38 5.34 -0.12
CA TRP A 38 4.93 5.34 -0.12
C TRP A 38 4.32 6.49 0.70
N VAL A 39 4.99 6.98 1.74
CA VAL A 39 4.39 7.91 2.70
C VAL A 39 4.22 9.30 2.07
N GLY A 40 2.97 9.77 1.99
CA GLY A 40 2.60 10.98 1.25
C GLY A 40 2.21 10.73 -0.21
N ARG A 41 2.37 9.49 -0.69
CA ARG A 41 1.97 9.06 -2.05
C ARG A 41 0.83 8.04 -2.03
N TYR A 42 0.85 7.15 -1.05
CA TYR A 42 -0.10 6.07 -0.82
C TYR A 42 -0.58 6.04 0.63
N GLY A 43 -1.75 5.45 0.86
CA GLY A 43 -2.23 5.09 2.19
C GLY A 43 -2.61 6.25 3.09
N ARG A 44 -3.08 7.38 2.54
CA ARG A 44 -3.47 8.56 3.33
C ARG A 44 -4.61 8.26 4.31
N GLN A 45 -5.56 7.41 3.92
CA GLN A 45 -6.67 7.01 4.77
C GLN A 45 -6.32 5.81 5.65
N TYR A 46 -5.62 4.84 5.07
CA TYR A 46 -5.26 3.61 5.76
C TYR A 46 -4.06 2.93 5.11
N ALA A 47 -3.20 2.31 5.92
CA ALA A 47 -2.19 1.39 5.42
C ALA A 47 -1.81 0.33 6.45
N VAL A 48 -1.38 -0.83 5.95
CA VAL A 48 -0.77 -1.92 6.71
C VAL A 48 0.56 -2.23 6.07
N MET A 49 1.66 -1.95 6.75
CA MET A 49 2.96 -2.51 6.37
C MET A 49 3.04 -3.93 6.96
N CYS A 50 2.94 -4.89 6.06
CA CYS A 50 2.81 -6.30 6.35
C CYS A 50 4.09 -6.85 7.01
N GLY A 51 3.94 -7.47 8.18
CA GLY A 51 5.05 -8.04 8.97
C GLY A 51 6.03 -7.04 9.54
N ALA A 52 5.78 -5.73 9.38
CA ALA A 52 6.72 -4.68 9.78
C ALA A 52 6.91 -4.57 11.30
N ASN A 53 6.17 -5.31 12.13
CA ASN A 53 6.43 -5.41 13.56
C ASN A 53 6.31 -6.87 14.02
N ALA A 54 6.89 -7.80 13.27
CA ALA A 54 6.77 -9.23 13.52
C ALA A 54 6.85 -9.56 15.03
N PRO A 55 5.87 -10.32 15.57
CA PRO A 55 4.84 -11.11 14.88
C PRO A 55 3.56 -10.33 14.51
N PHE A 56 3.61 -8.99 14.47
CA PHE A 56 2.49 -8.11 14.11
C PHE A 56 2.81 -7.24 12.87
N ASP A 57 1.84 -6.41 12.50
CA ASP A 57 1.92 -5.46 11.40
C ASP A 57 2.10 -4.03 11.93
N HIS A 58 2.66 -3.13 11.12
CA HIS A 58 2.51 -1.70 11.37
C HIS A 58 1.23 -1.22 10.70
N ASN A 59 0.24 -0.83 11.50
CA ASN A 59 -1.02 -0.29 11.03
C ASN A 59 -1.00 1.24 11.13
N PHE A 60 -1.40 1.89 10.05
CA PHE A 60 -1.51 3.34 9.93
C PHE A 60 -2.97 3.68 9.69
N GLN A 61 -3.63 4.20 10.72
CA GLN A 61 -5.01 4.66 10.68
C GLN A 61 -5.13 5.84 11.64
N TYR A 62 -6.00 6.81 11.36
CA TYR A 62 -6.24 7.91 12.30
C TYR A 62 -7.69 8.38 12.24
N ASN A 63 -8.43 8.12 13.32
CA ASN A 63 -9.76 8.67 13.65
C ASN A 63 -10.86 8.57 12.57
N GLU A 64 -10.57 7.97 11.42
CA GLU A 64 -11.51 7.15 10.69
C GLU A 64 -11.39 5.78 11.37
N ASP A 65 -12.24 5.50 12.37
CA ASP A 65 -12.80 4.15 12.44
C ASP A 65 -13.21 3.79 11.00
N PHE A 66 -13.17 2.54 10.56
CA PHE A 66 -13.83 2.08 9.31
C PHE A 66 -12.97 1.69 8.09
N PHE A 67 -11.67 1.48 8.22
CA PHE A 67 -10.94 0.57 7.31
C PHE A 67 -10.32 -0.58 8.09
N LYS A 68 -10.45 -1.80 7.58
CA LYS A 68 -9.79 -2.98 8.14
C LYS A 68 -9.23 -3.83 7.03
N VAL A 69 -7.96 -4.20 7.18
CA VAL A 69 -7.33 -5.25 6.38
C VAL A 69 -6.95 -6.39 7.33
N ARG A 70 -7.34 -7.61 6.97
CA ARG A 70 -6.95 -8.82 7.71
C ARG A 70 -6.39 -9.85 6.75
N GLY A 71 -5.13 -10.22 6.97
CA GLY A 71 -4.43 -11.23 6.19
C GLY A 71 -4.75 -12.66 6.64
N PHE A 72 -4.81 -13.57 5.67
CA PHE A 72 -5.02 -15.00 5.81
C PHE A 72 -4.11 -15.73 4.82
N ILE A 73 -3.87 -17.02 5.06
CA ILE A 73 -3.45 -17.94 4.01
C ILE A 73 -4.67 -18.75 3.59
N GLY A 74 -4.76 -19.05 2.31
CA GLY A 74 -6.00 -19.54 1.71
C GLY A 74 -6.33 -21.01 1.98
N PRO A 75 -7.36 -21.50 1.28
CA PRO A 75 -7.73 -22.91 1.21
C PRO A 75 -6.55 -23.84 0.89
N ASN A 76 -6.67 -25.12 1.25
CA ASN A 76 -5.64 -26.16 1.04
C ASN A 76 -4.36 -26.02 1.88
N ARG A 77 -4.35 -25.15 2.88
CA ARG A 77 -3.29 -25.15 3.91
C ARG A 77 -3.41 -26.38 4.82
N THR A 78 -2.33 -26.71 5.52
CA THR A 78 -2.38 -27.65 6.64
C THR A 78 -3.06 -27.01 7.85
N ASP A 79 -3.80 -27.82 8.62
CA ASP A 79 -4.44 -27.37 9.86
C ASP A 79 -3.42 -26.75 10.82
N GLY A 80 -3.79 -25.60 11.38
CA GLY A 80 -2.92 -24.83 12.27
C GLY A 80 -1.88 -23.93 11.58
N ASP A 81 -1.62 -24.08 10.28
CA ASP A 81 -0.72 -23.17 9.55
C ASP A 81 -1.31 -21.76 9.41
N THR A 82 -0.48 -20.72 9.43
CA THR A 82 -0.96 -19.33 9.39
C THR A 82 0.00 -18.44 8.64
N ILE A 83 -0.49 -17.27 8.26
CA ILE A 83 0.28 -16.22 7.60
C ILE A 83 1.56 -15.92 8.38
N ARG A 84 2.69 -15.92 7.69
CA ARG A 84 3.98 -15.57 8.26
C ARG A 84 4.19 -14.07 8.12
N ARG A 85 4.85 -13.50 9.12
CA ARG A 85 5.20 -12.08 9.18
C ARG A 85 6.70 -12.00 9.32
N TRP A 86 7.36 -11.71 8.20
CA TRP A 86 8.81 -11.70 8.14
C TRP A 86 9.35 -10.28 8.16
N VAL A 87 10.44 -10.11 8.90
CA VAL A 87 11.30 -8.94 8.83
C VAL A 87 12.65 -9.44 8.38
N HIS A 88 12.98 -9.22 7.11
CA HIS A 88 14.27 -9.66 6.60
C HIS A 88 15.36 -8.65 6.92
N TRP A 89 15.06 -7.35 6.75
CA TRP A 89 15.98 -6.27 7.09
C TRP A 89 15.31 -5.29 8.06
N ILE A 90 15.77 -5.32 9.31
CA ILE A 90 15.26 -4.44 10.39
C ILE A 90 15.46 -2.97 10.02
N LYS A 91 16.62 -2.62 9.49
CA LYS A 91 16.97 -1.28 8.98
C LYS A 91 17.78 -1.43 7.70
N THR A 92 17.49 -0.62 6.70
CA THR A 92 18.20 -0.58 5.42
C THR A 92 18.08 0.80 4.78
N ASP A 93 19.02 1.12 3.88
CA ASP A 93 18.97 2.30 3.03
C ASP A 93 18.53 1.96 1.59
N ASN A 94 18.19 0.68 1.34
CA ASN A 94 17.73 0.23 0.03
C ASN A 94 16.40 0.92 -0.32
N PRO A 95 16.32 1.73 -1.40
CA PRO A 95 15.13 2.52 -1.71
C PRO A 95 13.93 1.66 -2.10
N ARG A 96 14.15 0.38 -2.44
CA ARG A 96 13.08 -0.60 -2.68
C ARG A 96 12.37 -1.02 -1.40
N SER A 97 12.98 -0.85 -0.23
CA SER A 97 12.33 -1.15 1.04
C SER A 97 11.45 0.02 1.48
N LEU A 98 10.28 -0.32 2.01
CA LEU A 98 9.30 0.67 2.46
C LEU A 98 9.88 1.51 3.60
N TYR A 99 9.73 2.83 3.50
CA TYR A 99 9.99 3.73 4.61
C TYR A 99 8.89 3.55 5.67
N THR A 100 9.27 3.38 6.94
CA THR A 100 8.30 3.27 8.03
C THR A 100 8.17 4.59 8.80
N PRO A 101 7.00 5.26 8.78
CA PRO A 101 6.75 6.45 9.59
C PRO A 101 6.90 6.24 11.08
N LEU A 102 6.83 4.99 11.58
CA LEU A 102 6.92 4.66 13.00
C LEU A 102 8.35 4.45 13.48
N ALA A 103 9.33 4.40 12.58
CA ALA A 103 10.74 4.23 12.97
C ALA A 103 11.73 5.15 12.24
N ALA A 104 11.26 5.85 11.19
CA ALA A 104 12.03 6.73 10.30
C ALA A 104 13.30 6.13 9.69
N TYR A 105 13.18 4.88 9.32
CA TYR A 105 14.13 4.24 8.42
C TYR A 105 13.35 3.32 7.49
N ARG A 106 14.02 2.82 6.45
CA ARG A 106 13.43 1.78 5.61
C ARG A 106 13.66 0.43 6.24
N ARG A 107 12.67 -0.44 6.09
CA ARG A 107 12.79 -1.83 6.51
C ARG A 107 12.15 -2.72 5.46
N GLN A 108 12.71 -3.90 5.29
CA GLN A 108 12.11 -4.91 4.43
C GLN A 108 11.33 -5.87 5.33
N SER A 109 10.02 -5.97 5.05
CA SER A 109 9.11 -6.89 5.70
C SER A 109 8.00 -7.31 4.75
N GLU A 110 7.34 -8.41 5.07
CA GLU A 110 6.25 -8.95 4.27
C GLU A 110 5.32 -9.86 5.09
N TRP A 111 4.09 -9.97 4.59
CA TRP A 111 3.29 -11.17 4.76
C TRP A 111 3.77 -12.22 3.78
N ASP A 112 3.75 -13.47 4.21
CA ASP A 112 4.16 -14.62 3.43
C ASP A 112 3.18 -15.77 3.70
N ASP A 113 2.76 -16.47 2.64
CA ASP A 113 1.77 -17.55 2.73
C ASP A 113 2.33 -18.91 3.16
N HIS A 114 3.63 -18.99 3.43
CA HIS A 114 4.36 -20.23 3.74
C HIS A 114 4.23 -21.30 2.64
N GLY A 115 4.01 -20.87 1.40
CA GLY A 115 3.78 -21.75 0.26
C GLY A 115 4.89 -22.75 -0.01
N GLU A 116 6.14 -22.47 0.42
CA GLU A 116 7.29 -23.36 0.27
C GLU A 116 7.13 -24.71 0.98
N ALA A 117 6.26 -24.78 2.00
CA ALA A 117 5.95 -26.01 2.71
C ALA A 117 4.97 -26.92 1.95
N TYR A 118 4.41 -26.44 0.83
CA TYR A 118 3.40 -27.13 0.03
C TYR A 118 3.97 -27.53 -1.32
N SER A 119 3.42 -28.61 -1.89
CA SER A 119 3.76 -28.99 -3.26
C SER A 119 3.48 -27.83 -4.23
N MET A 120 4.42 -27.57 -5.13
CA MET A 120 4.21 -26.59 -6.22
C MET A 120 3.06 -26.98 -7.16
N MET A 121 2.67 -28.26 -7.16
CA MET A 121 1.53 -28.78 -7.94
C MET A 121 0.17 -28.53 -7.26
N MET A 122 0.17 -28.12 -5.99
CA MET A 122 -1.04 -27.81 -5.24
C MET A 122 -1.50 -26.37 -5.54
N ASP A 123 -2.80 -26.16 -5.78
CA ASP A 123 -3.40 -24.81 -5.79
C ASP A 123 -3.52 -24.34 -4.34
N GLY A 124 -2.86 -23.23 -4.00
CA GLY A 124 -2.78 -22.73 -2.63
C GLY A 124 -1.48 -23.05 -1.88
N PRO A 125 -1.35 -22.60 -0.62
CA PRO A 125 -2.41 -21.95 0.14
C PRO A 125 -2.76 -20.55 -0.39
N ASP A 126 -1.83 -19.88 -1.07
CA ASP A 126 -1.96 -18.50 -1.56
C ASP A 126 -2.14 -17.49 -0.42
N LEU A 127 -1.76 -16.24 -0.65
CA LEU A 127 -2.01 -15.15 0.29
C LEU A 127 -3.37 -14.53 0.01
N TRP A 128 -4.13 -14.31 1.09
CA TRP A 128 -5.42 -13.66 1.03
C TRP A 128 -5.51 -12.52 2.02
N TYR A 129 -6.36 -11.55 1.73
CA TYR A 129 -6.84 -10.65 2.76
C TYR A 129 -8.27 -10.21 2.50
N VAL A 130 -8.95 -9.88 3.59
CA VAL A 130 -10.25 -9.21 3.53
C VAL A 130 -10.05 -7.73 3.74
N LEU A 131 -10.71 -6.94 2.90
CA LEU A 131 -10.69 -5.49 2.92
C LEU A 131 -12.11 -4.98 3.22
N ASP A 132 -12.21 -4.21 4.28
CA ASP A 132 -13.44 -3.54 4.69
C ASP A 132 -13.32 -2.03 4.41
N VAL A 133 -14.11 -1.53 3.45
CA VAL A 133 -14.18 -0.13 3.04
C VAL A 133 -15.53 0.42 3.53
N LYS A 134 -15.66 0.94 4.75
CA LYS A 134 -17.01 1.32 5.23
C LYS A 134 -17.44 2.76 4.92
N ASN A 135 -16.54 3.62 4.51
CA ASN A 135 -16.90 4.99 4.16
C ASN A 135 -17.31 5.09 2.67
N PRO A 136 -18.42 5.79 2.33
CA PRO A 136 -18.75 6.09 0.94
C PRO A 136 -17.61 6.79 0.23
N GLY A 137 -17.35 6.39 -1.01
CA GLY A 137 -16.29 6.99 -1.81
C GLY A 137 -15.69 6.03 -2.82
N VAL A 138 -14.76 6.55 -3.60
CA VAL A 138 -13.94 5.77 -4.54
C VAL A 138 -12.52 5.83 -4.02
N TYR A 139 -11.91 4.67 -3.82
CA TYR A 139 -10.60 4.53 -3.21
C TYR A 139 -9.65 3.83 -4.17
N ARG A 140 -8.40 4.28 -4.18
CA ARG A 140 -7.27 3.51 -4.69
C ARG A 140 -6.86 2.51 -3.63
N LEU A 141 -6.98 1.22 -3.94
CA LEU A 141 -6.35 0.13 -3.21
C LEU A 141 -4.96 -0.10 -3.82
N ASP A 142 -3.93 0.03 -3.00
CA ASP A 142 -2.54 -0.13 -3.39
C ASP A 142 -1.93 -1.33 -2.67
N MET A 143 -1.24 -2.19 -3.42
CA MET A 143 -0.46 -3.30 -2.90
C MET A 143 1.00 -3.14 -3.31
N TYR A 144 1.92 -3.16 -2.36
CA TYR A 144 3.35 -3.10 -2.65
C TYR A 144 4.00 -4.47 -2.58
N PHE A 145 4.77 -4.79 -3.62
CA PHE A 145 5.54 -6.02 -3.72
C PHE A 145 7.02 -5.68 -3.89
N MET A 146 7.88 -6.26 -3.05
CA MET A 146 9.33 -6.19 -3.20
C MET A 146 9.93 -7.55 -2.86
N ASN A 147 10.51 -8.21 -3.87
CA ASN A 147 11.28 -9.43 -3.64
C ASN A 147 12.75 -9.09 -3.34
N LYS A 148 13.18 -9.23 -2.09
CA LYS A 148 14.57 -8.92 -1.71
C LYS A 148 15.56 -9.83 -2.44
N ASP A 149 15.20 -11.11 -2.60
CA ASP A 149 16.02 -12.18 -3.20
C ASP A 149 15.59 -12.48 -4.64
N GLY A 150 14.97 -11.52 -5.33
CA GLY A 150 14.34 -11.73 -6.63
C GLY A 150 15.21 -12.27 -7.77
N HIS A 151 16.52 -12.46 -7.56
CA HIS A 151 17.42 -13.10 -8.53
C HIS A 151 17.93 -14.48 -8.07
N ASP A 152 17.56 -14.95 -6.88
CA ASP A 152 18.13 -16.14 -6.24
C ASP A 152 17.18 -17.35 -6.27
N GLY A 153 17.65 -18.49 -6.78
CA GLY A 153 16.88 -19.73 -6.77
C GLY A 153 15.45 -19.57 -7.30
N HIS A 154 14.46 -20.12 -6.58
CA HIS A 154 13.05 -20.05 -6.96
C HIS A 154 12.42 -18.64 -6.87
N ASN A 155 13.08 -17.68 -6.20
CA ASN A 155 12.59 -16.29 -6.10
C ASN A 155 12.52 -15.58 -7.45
N ARG A 156 13.41 -15.91 -8.39
CA ARG A 156 13.45 -15.31 -9.74
C ARG A 156 12.26 -15.68 -10.62
N HIS A 157 11.52 -16.73 -10.25
CA HIS A 157 10.40 -17.25 -11.02
C HIS A 157 9.04 -16.85 -10.42
N ARG A 158 9.03 -15.96 -9.42
CA ARG A 158 7.77 -15.51 -8.81
C ARG A 158 6.93 -14.74 -9.81
N ASP A 159 5.69 -15.17 -9.91
CA ASP A 159 4.70 -14.70 -10.84
C ASP A 159 3.33 -14.78 -10.18
N TYR A 160 2.76 -13.64 -9.79
CA TYR A 160 1.52 -13.64 -9.04
C TYR A 160 0.34 -13.16 -9.87
N MET A 161 -0.81 -13.80 -9.66
CA MET A 161 -2.11 -13.28 -10.10
C MET A 161 -2.81 -12.62 -8.92
N ILE A 162 -3.24 -11.38 -9.10
CA ILE A 162 -3.97 -10.62 -8.09
C ILE A 162 -5.42 -10.56 -8.53
N GLU A 163 -6.34 -11.01 -7.69
CA GLU A 163 -7.76 -11.10 -8.00
C GLU A 163 -8.59 -10.46 -6.87
N ILE A 164 -9.50 -9.56 -7.21
CA ILE A 164 -10.40 -8.90 -6.26
C ILE A 164 -11.81 -9.42 -6.48
N TYR A 165 -12.45 -9.85 -5.40
CA TYR A 165 -13.80 -10.38 -5.38
C TYR A 165 -14.69 -9.55 -4.47
N LYS A 166 -15.98 -9.53 -4.78
CA LYS A 166 -16.99 -9.07 -3.84
C LYS A 166 -17.05 -10.05 -2.66
N SER A 167 -17.12 -9.56 -1.44
CA SER A 167 -17.42 -10.43 -0.31
C SER A 167 -18.89 -10.89 -0.36
N PRO A 168 -19.18 -12.18 -0.13
CA PRO A 168 -20.55 -12.67 0.00
C PRO A 168 -21.24 -12.18 1.29
N THR A 169 -20.47 -11.68 2.27
CA THR A 169 -20.98 -11.27 3.58
C THR A 169 -20.48 -9.88 3.96
N LYS A 170 -21.22 -9.21 4.86
CA LYS A 170 -20.78 -7.97 5.51
C LYS A 170 -20.28 -8.22 6.94
N GLN A 171 -19.91 -9.47 7.23
CA GLN A 171 -19.46 -9.87 8.56
C GLN A 171 -18.23 -9.08 8.99
N ARG A 172 -18.21 -8.71 10.27
CA ARG A 172 -17.06 -8.06 10.90
C ARG A 172 -16.08 -9.15 11.33
N TRP A 173 -14.85 -9.04 10.85
CA TRP A 173 -13.74 -9.94 11.16
C TRP A 173 -13.08 -9.50 12.47
N SER A 174 -13.58 -9.98 13.61
CA SER A 174 -13.09 -9.61 14.95
C SER A 174 -12.87 -10.79 15.90
N ASP A 175 -13.20 -12.03 15.53
CA ASP A 175 -13.43 -13.10 16.51
C ASP A 175 -12.53 -14.34 16.28
N GLY A 176 -12.47 -15.23 17.27
CA GLY A 176 -11.56 -16.40 17.32
C GLY A 176 -11.85 -17.51 16.29
N LEU A 177 -12.94 -17.40 15.52
CA LEU A 177 -13.34 -18.36 14.46
C LEU A 177 -13.15 -17.80 13.04
N ASP A 178 -12.53 -16.63 12.90
CA ASP A 178 -12.44 -15.90 11.63
C ASP A 178 -11.76 -16.70 10.52
N TRP A 179 -10.88 -17.66 10.84
CA TRP A 179 -10.32 -18.53 9.81
C TRP A 179 -11.38 -19.48 9.21
N GLN A 180 -12.19 -20.15 10.03
CA GLN A 180 -13.13 -21.18 9.56
C GLN A 180 -14.17 -20.56 8.63
N ILE A 181 -14.66 -19.41 9.06
CA ILE A 181 -15.59 -18.59 8.30
C ILE A 181 -14.92 -18.08 7.01
N PHE A 182 -13.68 -17.61 7.08
CA PHE A 182 -12.93 -17.19 5.90
C PHE A 182 -12.83 -18.32 4.87
N SER A 183 -12.42 -19.52 5.27
CA SER A 183 -12.17 -20.62 4.34
C SER A 183 -13.45 -21.14 3.71
N GLU A 184 -14.53 -21.29 4.50
CA GLU A 184 -15.82 -21.69 3.97
C GLU A 184 -16.31 -20.69 2.89
N LEU A 185 -16.20 -19.39 3.18
CA LEU A 185 -16.57 -18.35 2.22
C LEU A 185 -15.65 -18.34 0.99
N ALA A 186 -14.34 -18.49 1.20
CA ALA A 186 -13.35 -18.49 0.13
C ALA A 186 -13.59 -19.65 -0.85
N GLU A 187 -13.72 -20.87 -0.34
CA GLU A 187 -13.88 -22.11 -1.12
C GLU A 187 -15.24 -22.20 -1.81
N HIS A 188 -16.33 -21.93 -1.08
CA HIS A 188 -17.66 -22.27 -1.56
C HIS A 188 -18.38 -21.13 -2.28
N GLN A 189 -17.95 -19.87 -2.09
CA GLN A 189 -18.68 -18.71 -2.60
C GLN A 189 -17.79 -17.79 -3.44
N VAL A 190 -16.63 -17.41 -2.91
CA VAL A 190 -15.76 -16.43 -3.56
C VAL A 190 -15.12 -17.01 -4.83
N LEU A 191 -14.52 -18.20 -4.75
CA LEU A 191 -13.86 -18.83 -5.90
C LEU A 191 -14.83 -19.27 -7.02
N ARG A 192 -16.12 -19.40 -6.71
CA ARG A 192 -17.17 -19.69 -7.71
C ARG A 192 -17.68 -18.44 -8.44
N SER A 193 -17.33 -17.25 -7.94
CA SER A 193 -17.73 -15.99 -8.54
C SER A 193 -16.63 -15.44 -9.46
N PRO A 194 -16.96 -14.77 -10.58
CA PRO A 194 -15.95 -14.08 -11.35
C PRO A 194 -15.38 -12.91 -10.53
N PRO A 195 -14.05 -12.70 -10.52
CA PRO A 195 -13.47 -11.56 -9.83
C PRO A 195 -13.84 -10.26 -10.54
N LEU A 196 -14.04 -9.22 -9.74
CA LEU A 196 -14.33 -7.87 -10.17
C LEU A 196 -13.15 -7.24 -10.91
N ALA A 197 -11.93 -7.58 -10.49
CA ALA A 197 -10.70 -7.09 -11.11
C ALA A 197 -9.59 -8.14 -11.03
N LYS A 198 -8.69 -8.11 -12.03
CA LYS A 198 -7.50 -8.96 -12.08
C LYS A 198 -6.27 -8.15 -12.46
N SER A 199 -5.11 -8.61 -12.00
CA SER A 199 -3.81 -8.18 -12.51
C SER A 199 -2.80 -9.33 -12.39
N ARG A 200 -1.64 -9.17 -13.04
CA ARG A 200 -0.49 -10.07 -12.92
C ARG A 200 0.74 -9.25 -12.60
N ILE A 201 1.70 -9.86 -11.92
CA ILE A 201 2.97 -9.25 -11.54
C ILE A 201 4.09 -10.28 -11.60
N ARG A 202 5.20 -9.90 -12.23
CA ARG A 202 6.45 -10.66 -12.33
C ARG A 202 7.60 -9.69 -12.10
N ASP A 203 8.79 -10.22 -11.80
CA ASP A 203 10.04 -9.43 -11.75
C ASP A 203 9.98 -8.22 -10.80
N PHE A 204 9.26 -8.37 -9.69
CA PHE A 204 9.08 -7.31 -8.69
C PHE A 204 10.26 -7.17 -7.71
N TRP A 205 11.48 -7.50 -8.18
CA TRP A 205 12.72 -7.21 -7.45
C TRP A 205 12.85 -5.70 -7.22
N GLY A 206 12.60 -4.89 -8.26
CA GLY A 206 12.72 -3.42 -8.20
C GLY A 206 11.73 -2.71 -7.28
N GLY A 207 10.74 -3.44 -6.77
CA GLY A 207 9.63 -2.87 -6.01
C GLY A 207 8.53 -2.33 -6.94
N VAL A 208 7.27 -2.67 -6.66
CA VAL A 208 6.14 -2.21 -7.46
C VAL A 208 4.87 -2.10 -6.66
N HIS A 209 4.16 -1.01 -6.94
CA HIS A 209 2.81 -0.77 -6.49
C HIS A 209 1.82 -1.29 -7.54
N LYS A 210 0.95 -2.24 -7.17
CA LYS A 210 -0.17 -2.69 -7.99
C LYS A 210 -1.45 -2.06 -7.47
N GLN A 211 -2.10 -1.28 -8.32
CA GLN A 211 -3.20 -0.41 -7.92
C GLN A 211 -4.51 -0.85 -8.53
N PHE A 212 -5.54 -0.76 -7.71
CA PHE A 212 -6.92 -0.99 -8.09
C PHE A 212 -7.76 0.18 -7.60
N VAL A 213 -8.90 0.39 -8.24
CA VAL A 213 -9.98 1.22 -7.72
C VAL A 213 -10.99 0.31 -7.06
N VAL A 214 -11.49 0.68 -5.88
CA VAL A 214 -12.61 0.05 -5.18
C VAL A 214 -13.62 1.12 -4.74
N LYS A 215 -14.89 0.77 -4.60
CA LYS A 215 -15.96 1.70 -4.20
C LYS A 215 -16.56 1.29 -2.86
N GLY A 216 -16.54 2.20 -1.88
CA GLY A 216 -17.19 2.03 -0.59
C GLY A 216 -18.62 2.59 -0.58
N PRO A 217 -19.47 2.16 0.37
CA PRO A 217 -19.17 1.20 1.43
C PRO A 217 -19.31 -0.27 0.95
N GLU A 218 -18.25 -1.09 1.07
CA GLU A 218 -18.28 -2.50 0.65
C GLU A 218 -17.15 -3.34 1.26
N TYR A 219 -17.34 -4.68 1.26
CA TYR A 219 -16.34 -5.67 1.68
C TYR A 219 -15.79 -6.43 0.47
N TYR A 220 -14.48 -6.61 0.44
CA TYR A 220 -13.78 -7.28 -0.65
C TYR A 220 -12.88 -8.41 -0.14
N PHE A 221 -12.80 -9.47 -0.92
CA PHE A 221 -11.77 -10.50 -0.77
C PHE A 221 -10.70 -10.23 -1.82
N VAL A 222 -9.45 -10.25 -1.42
CA VAL A 222 -8.32 -10.14 -2.33
C VAL A 222 -7.48 -11.40 -2.22
N LYS A 223 -7.27 -12.04 -3.37
CA LYS A 223 -6.43 -13.22 -3.53
C LYS A 223 -5.16 -12.83 -4.27
N ILE A 224 -4.01 -13.17 -3.71
CA ILE A 224 -2.71 -13.10 -4.36
C ILE A 224 -2.28 -14.54 -4.59
N ARG A 225 -2.45 -15.03 -5.83
CA ARG A 225 -2.17 -16.42 -6.20
C ARG A 225 -0.70 -16.61 -6.50
N LYS A 226 -0.15 -17.73 -6.04
CA LYS A 226 1.24 -18.11 -6.32
C LYS A 226 1.48 -18.40 -7.79
N ASN A 227 0.49 -18.93 -8.52
CA ASN A 227 0.58 -19.23 -9.95
C ASN A 227 1.92 -19.91 -10.32
N TYR A 228 2.15 -21.10 -9.74
CA TYR A 228 3.38 -21.89 -9.82
C TYR A 228 4.64 -21.27 -9.20
N SER A 229 4.53 -20.11 -8.54
CA SER A 229 5.55 -19.65 -7.60
C SER A 229 5.58 -20.55 -6.38
N PHE A 230 6.74 -20.64 -5.73
CA PHE A 230 6.89 -21.45 -4.53
C PHE A 230 6.10 -20.88 -3.34
N ASN A 231 5.94 -19.57 -3.22
CA ASN A 231 5.11 -18.90 -2.21
C ASN A 231 4.61 -17.53 -2.70
N THR A 232 3.72 -16.88 -1.94
CA THR A 232 3.27 -15.51 -2.18
C THR A 232 3.61 -14.55 -1.06
N ILE A 233 3.96 -13.31 -1.44
CA ILE A 233 4.31 -12.25 -0.49
C ILE A 233 3.64 -10.92 -0.82
N VAL A 234 3.46 -10.06 0.19
CA VAL A 234 3.08 -8.65 0.03
C VAL A 234 3.66 -7.82 1.19
N SER A 235 4.15 -6.62 0.89
CA SER A 235 4.82 -5.75 1.88
C SER A 235 3.96 -4.58 2.37
N LEU A 236 2.98 -4.14 1.58
CA LEU A 236 2.04 -3.07 1.93
C LEU A 236 0.65 -3.38 1.38
N VAL A 237 -0.38 -3.07 2.16
CA VAL A 237 -1.74 -2.83 1.67
C VAL A 237 -2.16 -1.44 2.10
N ALA A 238 -2.57 -0.58 1.17
CA ALA A 238 -2.88 0.82 1.44
C ALA A 238 -4.15 1.29 0.73
N LEU A 239 -4.83 2.28 1.30
CA LEU A 239 -6.00 2.93 0.74
C LEU A 239 -5.82 4.44 0.67
N ASP A 240 -6.17 4.99 -0.49
CA ASP A 240 -6.29 6.43 -0.70
C ASP A 240 -7.65 6.80 -1.30
N ARG A 241 -8.29 7.82 -0.76
CA ARG A 241 -9.51 8.39 -1.34
C ARG A 241 -9.16 9.11 -2.64
N ILE A 242 -9.89 8.76 -3.69
CA ILE A 242 -9.88 9.45 -5.00
C ILE A 242 -11.09 10.37 -5.09
N LEU A 243 -12.26 9.88 -4.66
CA LEU A 243 -13.52 10.64 -4.60
C LEU A 243 -14.26 10.35 -3.30
N GLY A 244 -15.01 11.34 -2.83
CA GLY A 244 -15.81 11.30 -1.61
C GLY A 244 -15.67 12.59 -0.84
N GLU A 245 -16.34 12.67 0.31
CA GLU A 245 -16.16 13.79 1.24
C GLU A 245 -14.68 13.87 1.67
N GLU A 246 -14.10 15.07 1.59
CA GLU A 246 -12.72 15.29 1.97
C GLU A 246 -12.56 15.14 3.49
N THR A 247 -11.51 14.46 3.94
CA THR A 247 -11.18 14.35 5.37
C THR A 247 -9.89 15.10 5.68
N LEU A 248 -9.58 15.29 6.97
CA LEU A 248 -8.35 15.96 7.39
C LEU A 248 -7.10 15.32 6.74
N HIS A 249 -7.11 14.00 6.49
CA HIS A 249 -5.97 13.27 5.91
C HIS A 249 -5.73 13.54 4.44
N ASP A 250 -6.76 13.96 3.70
CA ASP A 250 -6.57 14.42 2.32
C ASP A 250 -5.69 15.68 2.28
N ARG A 251 -5.63 16.42 3.40
CA ARG A 251 -4.84 17.66 3.58
C ARG A 251 -3.55 17.47 4.37
N LEU A 252 -3.34 16.33 5.05
CA LEU A 252 -2.09 16.04 5.74
C LEU A 252 -1.08 15.47 4.74
N GLY A 253 -0.27 16.36 4.15
CA GLY A 253 0.72 16.02 3.14
C GLY A 253 1.76 14.98 3.58
N LEU A 254 1.83 14.68 4.88
CA LEU A 254 2.63 13.65 5.50
C LEU A 254 1.84 13.14 6.69
N SER A 255 1.71 11.82 6.79
CA SER A 255 0.93 11.12 7.82
C SER A 255 0.95 11.81 9.20
N PRO A 256 -0.16 11.87 9.97
CA PRO A 256 -0.19 12.51 11.30
C PRO A 256 0.90 12.02 12.27
N TRP A 257 1.45 10.82 12.03
CA TRP A 257 2.56 10.22 12.76
C TRP A 257 3.92 10.90 12.55
N MET A 258 4.06 11.75 11.53
CA MET A 258 5.30 12.44 11.18
C MET A 258 5.28 13.93 11.55
N GLY A 259 4.36 14.34 12.43
CA GLY A 259 4.37 15.68 13.03
C GLY A 259 3.84 16.78 12.12
N LYS A 260 4.42 17.99 12.21
CA LYS A 260 3.92 19.20 11.52
C LYS A 260 4.55 19.46 10.16
N VAL A 261 5.57 18.69 9.77
CA VAL A 261 6.23 18.86 8.46
C VAL A 261 5.25 18.51 7.35
N ARG A 262 5.14 19.39 6.36
CA ARG A 262 4.21 19.23 5.23
C ARG A 262 5.01 19.11 3.94
N CYS A 263 4.87 17.97 3.26
CA CYS A 263 5.34 17.80 1.89
C CYS A 263 4.12 17.92 0.96
N ASN A 264 3.68 19.16 0.74
CA ASN A 264 2.46 19.42 -0.01
C ASN A 264 2.68 19.28 -1.53
N PRO A 265 1.66 18.84 -2.28
CA PRO A 265 1.71 18.93 -3.73
C PRO A 265 1.96 20.38 -4.18
N PRO A 266 2.76 20.61 -5.23
CA PRO A 266 2.83 21.92 -5.86
C PRO A 266 1.45 22.38 -6.31
N GLU A 267 1.13 23.65 -6.07
CA GLU A 267 -0.13 24.25 -6.52
C GLU A 267 -0.24 24.18 -8.05
N ILE A 268 -1.45 23.86 -8.54
CA ILE A 268 -1.80 23.92 -9.97
C ILE A 268 -2.34 25.32 -10.25
N PRO A 269 -1.64 26.18 -11.02
CA PRO A 269 -2.11 27.53 -11.31
C PRO A 269 -3.46 27.54 -12.04
N GLU A 270 -4.18 28.66 -11.96
CA GLU A 270 -5.45 28.83 -12.70
C GLU A 270 -5.22 29.40 -14.11
N HIS A 271 -4.20 30.25 -14.25
CA HIS A 271 -3.94 31.00 -15.48
C HIS A 271 -2.61 30.61 -16.13
N TYR A 272 -2.62 30.54 -17.46
CA TYR A 272 -1.48 30.16 -18.29
C TYR A 272 -1.46 31.00 -19.56
N THR A 273 -0.27 31.28 -20.06
CA THR A 273 -0.07 31.98 -21.34
C THR A 273 -0.07 31.01 -22.50
N ALA A 274 0.49 29.82 -22.31
CA ALA A 274 0.54 28.81 -23.35
C ALA A 274 -0.78 28.03 -23.46
N GLN A 275 -1.40 28.04 -24.64
CA GLN A 275 -2.61 27.25 -24.92
C GLN A 275 -2.44 25.76 -24.56
N LYS A 276 -1.26 25.18 -24.81
CA LYS A 276 -0.95 23.78 -24.45
C LYS A 276 -1.06 23.53 -22.94
N ALA A 277 -0.62 24.46 -22.10
CA ALA A 277 -0.71 24.33 -20.65
C ALA A 277 -2.18 24.40 -20.18
N THR A 278 -2.97 25.33 -20.73
CA THR A 278 -4.42 25.38 -20.50
C THR A 278 -5.10 24.06 -20.85
N GLN A 279 -4.78 23.49 -22.02
CA GLN A 279 -5.35 22.21 -22.45
C GLN A 279 -4.90 21.03 -21.59
N ALA A 280 -3.65 21.02 -21.13
CA ALA A 280 -3.15 20.02 -20.20
C ALA A 280 -3.90 20.08 -18.86
N ARG A 281 -4.09 21.27 -18.28
CA ARG A 281 -4.90 21.44 -17.06
C ARG A 281 -6.34 21.00 -17.27
N ASN A 282 -6.98 21.39 -18.36
CA ASN A 282 -8.36 21.02 -18.62
C ASN A 282 -8.53 19.50 -18.77
N LEU A 283 -7.59 18.83 -19.45
CA LEU A 283 -7.59 17.36 -19.52
C LEU A 283 -7.36 16.72 -18.14
N TRP A 284 -6.47 17.30 -17.31
CA TRP A 284 -6.27 16.86 -15.94
C TRP A 284 -7.56 16.95 -15.12
N LEU A 285 -8.22 18.12 -15.10
CA LEU A 285 -9.47 18.33 -14.36
C LEU A 285 -10.59 17.42 -14.87
N LYS A 286 -10.79 17.35 -16.19
CA LYS A 286 -11.80 16.47 -16.81
C LYS A 286 -11.56 15.00 -16.46
N SER A 287 -10.31 14.56 -16.31
CA SER A 287 -10.05 13.20 -15.85
C SER A 287 -10.59 12.95 -14.44
N HIS A 288 -10.51 13.91 -13.53
CA HIS A 288 -11.04 13.80 -12.17
C HIS A 288 -12.57 13.86 -12.13
N GLU A 289 -13.19 14.67 -12.99
CA GLU A 289 -14.64 14.77 -13.12
C GLU A 289 -15.31 13.43 -13.47
N ILE A 290 -14.61 12.53 -14.17
CA ILE A 290 -15.15 11.23 -14.59
C ILE A 290 -14.78 10.08 -13.65
N ALA A 291 -14.11 10.34 -12.52
CA ALA A 291 -13.57 9.28 -11.67
C ALA A 291 -14.67 8.36 -11.05
N ASP A 292 -15.93 8.81 -11.06
CA ASP A 292 -17.12 8.06 -10.64
C ASP A 292 -17.91 7.41 -11.80
N LYS A 293 -17.33 7.37 -13.02
CA LYS A 293 -17.99 6.84 -14.22
C LYS A 293 -17.45 5.46 -14.63
N GLN A 294 -18.29 4.61 -15.19
CA GLN A 294 -17.90 3.31 -15.73
C GLN A 294 -16.95 3.47 -16.91
N GLY A 295 -15.98 2.56 -17.03
CA GLY A 295 -14.96 2.62 -18.07
C GLY A 295 -13.86 3.66 -17.83
N GLN A 296 -13.96 4.49 -16.77
CA GLN A 296 -12.97 5.53 -16.47
C GLN A 296 -11.57 4.94 -16.32
N VAL A 297 -11.43 3.80 -15.64
CA VAL A 297 -10.13 3.22 -15.30
C VAL A 297 -9.25 2.94 -16.54
N GLY A 298 -9.85 2.54 -17.66
CA GLY A 298 -9.12 2.31 -18.92
C GLY A 298 -8.63 3.57 -19.64
N VAL A 299 -9.17 4.75 -19.29
CA VAL A 299 -8.83 6.03 -19.95
C VAL A 299 -8.24 7.07 -19.00
N TYR A 300 -8.49 6.95 -17.70
CA TYR A 300 -8.14 7.93 -16.67
C TYR A 300 -6.64 8.12 -16.58
N ARG A 301 -5.89 7.03 -16.36
CA ARG A 301 -4.42 7.10 -16.29
C ARG A 301 -3.80 7.57 -17.60
N LYS A 302 -4.38 7.16 -18.74
CA LYS A 302 -3.95 7.63 -20.07
C LYS A 302 -4.16 9.13 -20.24
N ALA A 303 -5.30 9.67 -19.80
CA ALA A 303 -5.59 11.10 -19.83
C ALA A 303 -4.63 11.89 -18.95
N GLN A 304 -4.39 11.43 -17.73
CA GLN A 304 -3.43 12.04 -16.82
C GLN A 304 -1.99 12.05 -17.36
N LEU A 305 -1.50 10.92 -17.90
CA LEU A 305 -0.18 10.86 -18.52
C LEU A 305 -0.10 11.73 -19.79
N THR A 306 -1.20 11.87 -20.53
CA THR A 306 -1.29 12.76 -21.70
C THR A 306 -1.25 14.22 -21.27
N ALA A 307 -1.94 14.59 -20.20
CA ALA A 307 -1.86 15.92 -19.59
C ALA A 307 -0.42 16.22 -19.16
N LEU A 308 0.25 15.31 -18.46
CA LEU A 308 1.66 15.46 -18.07
C LEU A 308 2.59 15.65 -19.26
N ARG A 309 2.48 14.80 -20.29
CA ARG A 309 3.29 14.90 -21.51
C ARG A 309 3.05 16.21 -22.26
N THR A 310 1.84 16.75 -22.19
CA THR A 310 1.48 18.03 -22.79
C THR A 310 2.03 19.21 -21.99
N ALA A 311 1.96 19.12 -20.66
CA ALA A 311 2.53 20.11 -19.75
C ALA A 311 4.06 20.08 -19.71
N ARG A 312 4.72 19.11 -20.37
CA ARG A 312 6.18 19.04 -20.39
C ARG A 312 6.76 20.30 -21.03
N ALA A 313 7.35 21.12 -20.19
CA ALA A 313 7.86 22.43 -20.51
C ALA A 313 9.24 22.37 -21.20
N PRO A 314 9.39 22.79 -22.46
CA PRO A 314 10.68 23.25 -22.97
C PRO A 314 11.17 24.50 -22.20
N GLY A 315 12.48 24.76 -22.25
CA GLY A 315 13.18 25.73 -21.39
C GLY A 315 12.67 27.18 -21.42
N TYR A 316 11.82 27.55 -22.37
CA TYR A 316 11.23 28.88 -22.55
C TYR A 316 9.83 29.07 -21.93
N TRP A 317 9.31 28.10 -21.17
CA TRP A 317 8.00 28.22 -20.51
C TRP A 317 8.03 29.19 -19.32
N GLN A 318 6.93 29.89 -19.04
CA GLN A 318 6.85 30.78 -17.88
C GLN A 318 6.72 29.99 -16.57
N VAL A 319 6.73 30.73 -15.45
CA VAL A 319 6.69 30.15 -14.09
C VAL A 319 5.42 29.31 -13.88
N SER A 320 4.26 29.78 -14.33
CA SER A 320 2.98 29.09 -14.15
C SER A 320 2.96 27.74 -14.87
N GLU A 321 3.45 27.66 -16.11
CA GLU A 321 3.44 26.40 -16.83
C GLU A 321 4.48 25.40 -16.28
N ARG A 322 5.63 25.87 -15.79
CA ARG A 322 6.59 25.02 -15.06
C ARG A 322 5.99 24.48 -13.76
N ARG A 323 5.18 25.29 -13.05
CA ARG A 323 4.45 24.84 -11.84
C ARG A 323 3.43 23.76 -12.17
N LEU A 324 2.64 23.92 -13.23
CA LEU A 324 1.72 22.87 -13.71
C LEU A 324 2.47 21.55 -13.96
N TYR A 325 3.58 21.60 -14.71
CA TYR A 325 4.37 20.40 -14.98
C TYR A 325 4.83 19.69 -13.69
N ARG A 326 5.36 20.47 -12.73
CA ARG A 326 5.82 19.93 -11.44
C ARG A 326 4.67 19.36 -10.62
N ALA A 327 3.51 20.01 -10.60
CA ALA A 327 2.31 19.51 -9.92
C ALA A 327 1.85 18.19 -10.54
N LEU A 328 1.81 18.08 -11.87
CA LEU A 328 1.43 16.84 -12.55
C LEU A 328 2.45 15.71 -12.32
N LEU A 329 3.76 16.01 -12.31
CA LEU A 329 4.78 15.01 -11.93
C LEU A 329 4.54 14.50 -10.50
N TRP A 330 4.19 15.41 -9.59
CA TRP A 330 3.92 15.09 -8.21
C TRP A 330 2.74 14.14 -8.06
N HIS A 331 1.57 14.52 -8.59
CA HIS A 331 0.34 13.72 -8.50
C HIS A 331 0.41 12.39 -9.25
N LEU A 332 1.31 12.26 -10.23
CA LEU A 332 1.51 11.01 -11.00
C LEU A 332 2.66 10.15 -10.49
N ASN A 333 3.26 10.53 -9.36
CA ASN A 333 4.38 9.83 -8.73
C ASN A 333 5.57 9.69 -9.70
N GLN A 334 5.79 10.69 -10.55
CA GLN A 334 6.88 10.74 -11.53
C GLN A 334 8.03 11.63 -11.04
N TRP A 335 8.51 11.40 -9.82
CA TRP A 335 9.44 12.32 -9.17
C TRP A 335 10.87 12.15 -9.68
N PRO A 336 11.53 13.23 -10.14
CA PRO A 336 12.97 13.24 -10.38
C PRO A 336 13.75 12.97 -9.09
N VAL A 337 15.01 12.55 -9.25
CA VAL A 337 15.93 12.24 -8.13
C VAL A 337 15.97 13.37 -7.09
N GLU A 338 16.03 14.62 -7.52
CA GLU A 338 16.10 15.77 -6.61
C GLU A 338 14.84 15.95 -5.74
N GLN A 339 13.66 15.62 -6.28
CA GLN A 339 12.42 15.64 -5.49
C GLN A 339 12.39 14.51 -4.44
N ARG A 340 12.97 13.35 -4.76
CA ARG A 340 13.10 12.26 -3.79
C ARG A 340 14.03 12.65 -2.64
N LYS A 341 15.18 13.25 -2.94
CA LYS A 341 16.10 13.78 -1.92
C LYS A 341 15.42 14.82 -1.02
N THR A 342 14.63 15.71 -1.61
CA THR A 342 13.86 16.71 -0.85
C THR A 342 12.88 16.02 0.10
N TRP A 343 12.14 15.03 -0.38
CA TRP A 343 11.22 14.25 0.45
C TRP A 343 11.96 13.47 1.54
N GLU A 344 13.10 12.84 1.25
CA GLU A 344 13.91 12.14 2.26
C GLU A 344 14.39 13.10 3.36
N ALA A 345 14.78 14.32 2.99
CA ALA A 345 15.13 15.36 3.94
C ALA A 345 13.92 15.82 4.79
N ASP A 346 12.76 16.03 4.15
CA ASP A 346 11.51 16.33 4.83
C ASP A 346 11.14 15.21 5.81
N MET A 347 11.33 13.94 5.43
CA MET A 347 11.05 12.77 6.27
C MET A 347 11.97 12.72 7.49
N ALA A 348 13.25 13.01 7.29
CA ALA A 348 14.22 13.08 8.38
C ALA A 348 13.89 14.23 9.35
N GLU A 349 13.51 15.41 8.85
CA GLU A 349 13.07 16.55 9.69
C GLU A 349 11.76 16.23 10.43
N ALA A 350 10.78 15.66 9.74
CA ALA A 350 9.49 15.26 10.28
C ALA A 350 9.66 14.32 11.49
N TRP A 351 10.56 13.33 11.31
CA TRP A 351 10.93 12.45 12.41
C TRP A 351 11.70 13.14 13.52
N ARG A 352 12.66 14.03 13.21
CA ARG A 352 13.37 14.79 14.26
C ARG A 352 12.37 15.57 15.13
N GLN A 353 11.38 16.23 14.54
CA GLN A 353 10.34 16.93 15.29
C GLN A 353 9.44 16.00 16.11
N PHE A 354 9.19 14.78 15.63
CA PHE A 354 8.43 13.77 16.37
C PHE A 354 9.25 13.15 17.52
N GLY A 355 10.49 12.74 17.26
CA GLY A 355 11.38 12.08 18.22
C GLY A 355 11.79 12.96 19.40
N VAL A 356 11.78 14.28 19.25
CA VAL A 356 11.97 15.22 20.38
C VAL A 356 10.80 15.17 21.38
N ARG A 357 9.65 14.59 21.02
CA ARG A 357 8.47 14.51 21.91
C ARG A 357 8.50 13.36 22.92
N ASP A 358 9.37 12.34 22.76
CA ASP A 358 9.57 11.30 23.78
C ASP A 358 11.03 10.79 23.81
N PRO A 359 11.90 11.42 24.64
CA PRO A 359 13.29 11.00 24.80
C PRO A 359 13.48 9.55 25.26
N LYS A 360 12.50 8.96 25.96
CA LYS A 360 12.59 7.57 26.44
C LYS A 360 12.41 6.58 25.29
N TYR A 361 11.51 6.88 24.36
CA TYR A 361 11.30 6.08 23.16
C TYR A 361 12.54 6.06 22.27
N VAL A 362 13.15 7.24 22.04
CA VAL A 362 14.38 7.35 21.23
C VAL A 362 15.51 6.53 21.83
N LYS A 363 15.75 6.64 23.15
CA LYS A 363 16.78 5.88 23.84
C LYS A 363 16.54 4.37 23.78
N ALA A 364 15.31 3.91 24.06
CA ALA A 364 14.99 2.48 24.02
C ALA A 364 15.17 1.87 22.62
N ARG A 365 14.83 2.62 21.56
CA ARG A 365 15.05 2.22 20.17
C ARG A 365 16.54 2.12 19.85
N ASP A 366 17.32 3.14 20.21
CA ASP A 366 18.74 3.19 19.88
C ASP A 366 19.51 2.08 20.62
N ASP A 367 19.18 1.85 21.89
CA ASP A 367 19.68 0.74 22.70
C ASP A 367 19.37 -0.62 22.00
N PHE A 368 18.15 -0.82 21.49
CA PHE A 368 17.75 -2.04 20.77
C PHE A 368 18.49 -2.22 19.42
N LEU A 369 18.68 -1.15 18.65
CA LEU A 369 19.40 -1.20 17.37
C LEU A 369 20.88 -1.54 17.58
N VAL A 370 21.51 -0.99 18.63
CA VAL A 370 22.88 -1.33 19.04
C VAL A 370 22.97 -2.80 19.45
N GLU A 371 22.02 -3.29 20.25
CA GLU A 371 21.97 -4.69 20.66
C GLU A 371 21.90 -5.65 19.44
N ILE A 372 21.05 -5.35 18.46
CA ILE A 372 20.93 -6.17 17.23
C ILE A 372 22.19 -6.09 16.37
N ALA A 373 22.76 -4.90 16.20
CA ALA A 373 24.00 -4.74 15.43
C ALA A 373 25.14 -5.58 16.05
N ASN A 374 25.20 -5.62 17.38
CA ASN A 374 26.16 -6.44 18.14
C ASN A 374 25.86 -7.95 18.09
N ARG A 375 24.64 -8.37 17.74
CA ARG A 375 24.31 -9.79 17.53
C ARG A 375 24.73 -10.29 16.14
N LYS A 376 24.79 -9.41 15.13
CA LYS A 376 25.23 -9.76 13.75
C LYS A 376 26.74 -10.03 13.62
N SER A 377 27.54 -9.79 14.67
CA SER A 377 28.98 -10.11 14.70
C SER A 377 29.28 -11.53 15.18
N LYS A 378 28.27 -12.34 15.53
CA LYS A 378 28.45 -13.79 15.70
C LYS A 378 27.97 -14.49 14.42
N PRO A 379 28.85 -15.21 13.69
CA PRO A 379 28.41 -15.99 12.54
C PRO A 379 27.37 -17.00 13.00
N PRO A 380 26.34 -17.32 12.18
CA PRO A 380 25.47 -18.43 12.47
C PRO A 380 26.33 -19.68 12.46
N SER A 381 26.44 -20.35 13.61
CA SER A 381 27.03 -21.68 13.69
C SER A 381 26.27 -22.58 12.72
N ILE A 382 27.03 -23.18 11.82
CA ILE A 382 26.74 -24.33 10.97
C ILE A 382 25.58 -25.15 11.56
N TRP A 383 24.51 -25.31 10.77
CA TRP A 383 23.43 -26.24 11.04
C TRP A 383 23.99 -27.65 11.28
N PRO A 384 23.72 -28.33 12.41
CA PRO A 384 23.77 -29.77 12.44
C PRO A 384 22.52 -30.29 11.74
N SER A 385 22.73 -31.12 10.74
CA SER A 385 21.78 -32.07 10.19
C SER A 385 21.01 -32.81 11.29
N ASP A 386 19.72 -33.02 11.06
CA ASP A 386 18.85 -34.08 11.57
C ASP A 386 19.08 -34.59 13.00
N THR A 387 18.11 -34.34 13.89
CA THR A 387 17.42 -35.37 14.68
C THR A 387 16.23 -34.78 15.42
N HIS A 388 15.13 -35.54 15.48
CA HIS A 388 14.00 -35.36 16.38
C HIS A 388 14.44 -35.17 17.84
N ASP A 389 13.80 -34.21 18.54
CA ASP A 389 13.16 -34.36 19.85
C ASP A 389 13.18 -33.06 20.66
N GLY A 390 12.09 -32.84 21.41
CA GLY A 390 12.14 -32.08 22.65
C GLY A 390 11.74 -30.61 22.57
N ALA A 391 10.50 -30.35 22.97
CA ALA A 391 10.01 -29.04 23.35
C ALA A 391 10.97 -28.31 24.31
N ASN A 392 11.40 -27.10 23.95
CA ASN A 392 11.86 -26.07 24.88
C ASN A 392 11.73 -24.68 24.25
N GLY A 393 10.50 -24.17 24.20
CA GLY A 393 10.23 -22.78 23.89
C GLY A 393 10.77 -21.87 24.99
N ILE A 394 11.72 -21.00 24.64
CA ILE A 394 12.26 -19.97 25.53
C ILE A 394 11.12 -18.99 25.88
N ARG A 395 10.69 -19.00 27.15
CA ARG A 395 9.74 -18.02 27.70
C ARG A 395 10.42 -16.65 27.82
N ILE A 396 10.02 -15.70 26.96
CA ILE A 396 10.35 -14.29 27.14
C ILE A 396 9.43 -13.73 28.24
N LYS A 397 10.00 -13.31 29.38
CA LYS A 397 9.26 -12.56 30.41
C LYS A 397 8.93 -11.16 29.85
N ILE A 398 7.65 -10.93 29.58
CA ILE A 398 7.12 -9.60 29.25
C ILE A 398 7.10 -8.77 30.56
N PRO A 399 7.59 -7.52 30.58
CA PRO A 399 7.44 -6.65 31.75
C PRO A 399 5.96 -6.39 32.02
N GLU A 400 5.53 -6.55 33.28
CA GLU A 400 4.17 -6.24 33.70
C GLU A 400 3.82 -4.77 33.41
N PHE A 401 2.87 -4.57 32.50
CA PHE A 401 2.23 -3.27 32.30
C PHE A 401 1.35 -2.97 33.52
N LYS A 402 1.74 -1.98 34.33
CA LYS A 402 0.85 -1.43 35.36
C LYS A 402 -0.35 -0.77 34.67
N PRO A 403 -1.60 -1.14 35.02
CA PRO A 403 -2.78 -0.55 34.40
C PRO A 403 -2.88 0.95 34.71
N VAL A 404 -3.23 1.73 33.69
CA VAL A 404 -3.55 3.15 33.79
C VAL A 404 -4.80 3.32 34.68
N PRO A 405 -4.84 4.30 35.63
CA PRO A 405 -6.00 4.50 36.50
C PRO A 405 -7.28 4.80 35.70
N LYS A 406 -8.33 4.03 35.96
CA LYS A 406 -9.71 4.28 35.49
C LYS A 406 -10.21 5.62 36.02
N ALA A 407 -10.28 6.66 35.19
CA ALA A 407 -10.96 7.89 35.57
C ALA A 407 -11.50 8.73 34.40
N TRP A 408 -12.31 8.17 33.50
CA TRP A 408 -13.25 8.98 32.69
C TRP A 408 -14.57 8.21 32.50
N LYS A 409 -15.37 8.13 33.57
CA LYS A 409 -16.81 7.82 33.45
C LYS A 409 -17.50 9.05 32.88
N ARG A 410 -17.99 8.98 31.64
CA ARG A 410 -19.00 9.91 31.12
C ARG A 410 -20.25 9.80 31.99
N LYS A 411 -20.67 10.89 32.63
CA LYS A 411 -22.03 11.00 33.17
C LYS A 411 -23.01 11.19 32.00
N PRO A 412 -24.18 10.54 32.02
CA PRO A 412 -25.21 10.77 31.03
C PRO A 412 -25.92 12.10 31.31
N ASN A 413 -26.14 12.87 30.25
CA ASN A 413 -27.29 13.77 30.06
C ASN A 413 -27.59 13.78 28.57
#